data_AF-A0A954N4X5-F1
#
_entry.id   AF-A0A954N4X5-F1
#
_cell.length_a   1.000
_cell.length_b   1.000
_cell.length_c   1.000
_cell.angle_alpha   90.00
_cell.angle_beta   90.00
_cell.angle_gamma   90.00
#
_symmetry.space_group_name_H-M   'P 1'
#
loop_
_entity.id
_entity.type
_entity.pdbx_description
1 polymer ?
#
loop_
_entity_poly.entity_id
_entity_poly.type
_entity_poly.pdbx_seq_one_letter_code
_entity_poly.pdbx_strand_id
1 'polypeptide(L)'
;MQIWYNHILDASDRKSRNITARAVRIGRSPENDIVLDSPFVASTAVLLERTPKGWECESACFEGVHLADRELTEGERVPLQGHCTLKIYPYTLSLEIPDQYEERDSEIRERLDGEWSKLVRRIHLTLLQRMDLSLAASVREVSPEELLRVEHLVEDINREVGLVGSKLTELDRYIAGCSLHSLILSRLFDESNQGASENLWNQKFSWTRLVSAIPDREEELGRLIDQLNHEFGDDHQQDLTERIELVERSFWRLWKDYGRRLHPDLIKYLVQRFVKKQIKDIVFGYGPLEDLLRSPVISEIMVVDSERIFVERAGVLENSGRRFVSDDVTQAIIERIVARVGRRIDKSKPLVDARLVDGSRVNAVIAPLSVSGPCLTIRKFPPRKMGVPDLVKKGSLTQMVSEFLRACVLCRCNVVISGGTGTGKTTLLNCLSDF
;
A
#
# COMPACT_ATOMS: atom_id res chain seq x y z
N MET A 1 -0.08 -6.14 20.34
CA MET A 1 -0.04 -7.61 20.17
C MET A 1 -1.47 -8.09 20.03
N GLN A 2 -1.77 -8.86 18.98
CA GLN A 2 -3.11 -9.43 18.80
C GLN A 2 -3.11 -10.89 19.25
N ILE A 3 -4.07 -11.25 20.10
CA ILE A 3 -4.22 -12.61 20.61
C ILE A 3 -5.56 -13.16 20.15
N TRP A 4 -5.55 -14.31 19.49
CA TRP A 4 -6.75 -15.11 19.27
C TRP A 4 -6.71 -16.32 20.17
N TYR A 5 -7.86 -16.75 20.69
CA TYR A 5 -7.95 -17.95 21.49
C TYR A 5 -9.27 -18.68 21.23
N ASN A 6 -9.20 -20.01 21.24
CA ASN A 6 -10.34 -20.87 21.04
C ASN A 6 -10.21 -22.14 21.90
N HIS A 7 -11.37 -22.68 22.29
CA HIS A 7 -11.45 -23.96 22.96
C HIS A 7 -11.26 -25.09 21.92
N ILE A 8 -10.48 -26.13 22.24
CA ILE A 8 -10.13 -27.20 21.29
C ILE A 8 -11.37 -27.98 20.83
N LEU A 9 -12.39 -28.12 21.69
CA LEU A 9 -13.65 -28.79 21.36
C LEU A 9 -14.66 -27.89 20.61
N ASP A 10 -14.41 -26.59 20.51
CA ASP A 10 -15.37 -25.62 19.96
C ASP A 10 -14.64 -24.62 19.06
N ALA A 11 -14.16 -25.11 17.92
CA ALA A 11 -13.32 -24.35 16.99
C ALA A 11 -14.05 -23.17 16.30
N SER A 12 -15.38 -23.11 16.40
CA SER A 12 -16.23 -22.05 15.84
C SER A 12 -16.30 -20.79 16.72
N ASP A 13 -16.02 -20.87 18.02
CA ASP A 13 -16.03 -19.71 18.94
C ASP A 13 -14.61 -19.14 19.12
N ARG A 14 -14.05 -18.57 18.06
CA ARG A 14 -12.73 -17.92 18.08
C ARG A 14 -12.86 -16.49 18.61
N LYS A 15 -12.37 -16.26 19.83
CA LYS A 15 -12.32 -14.93 20.45
C LYS A 15 -11.00 -14.26 20.13
N SER A 16 -11.01 -12.93 20.05
CA SER A 16 -9.80 -12.15 19.83
C SER A 16 -9.73 -10.96 20.77
N ARG A 17 -8.51 -10.58 21.16
CA ARG A 17 -8.26 -9.42 22.01
C ARG A 17 -7.02 -8.71 21.50
N ASN A 18 -7.14 -7.41 21.27
CA ASN A 18 -6.01 -6.56 20.98
C ASN A 18 -5.41 -6.06 22.30
N ILE A 19 -4.11 -6.26 22.47
CA ILE A 19 -3.37 -5.90 23.68
C ILE A 19 -2.52 -4.67 23.41
N THR A 20 -2.78 -3.62 24.19
CA THR A 20 -1.99 -2.38 24.28
C THR A 20 -1.19 -2.26 25.59
N ALA A 21 -1.44 -3.14 26.56
CA ALA A 21 -0.77 -3.15 27.86
C ALA A 21 0.69 -3.67 27.78
N ARG A 22 1.53 -3.27 28.73
CA ARG A 22 2.93 -3.72 28.84
C ARG A 22 3.09 -5.14 29.38
N ALA A 23 2.06 -5.68 30.03
CA ALA A 23 2.00 -7.05 30.49
C ALA A 23 0.58 -7.58 30.31
N VAL A 24 0.44 -8.89 30.12
CA VAL A 24 -0.83 -9.60 29.96
C VAL A 24 -0.80 -10.87 30.80
N ARG A 25 -1.77 -11.02 31.69
CA ARG A 25 -1.97 -12.25 32.45
C ARG A 25 -3.04 -13.11 31.80
N ILE A 26 -2.77 -14.41 31.68
CA ILE A 26 -3.66 -15.39 31.07
C ILE A 26 -3.88 -16.52 32.08
N GLY A 27 -5.14 -16.86 32.36
CA GLY A 27 -5.47 -17.95 33.26
C GLY A 27 -6.96 -17.99 33.63
N ARG A 28 -7.32 -18.83 34.60
CA ARG A 28 -8.71 -19.03 35.04
C ARG A 28 -9.25 -17.91 35.94
N SER A 29 -8.37 -17.22 36.66
CA SER A 29 -8.79 -16.15 37.59
C SER A 29 -9.46 -14.99 36.83
N PRO A 30 -10.56 -14.42 37.36
CA PRO A 30 -11.19 -13.22 36.78
C PRO A 30 -10.30 -11.97 36.83
N GLU A 31 -9.21 -12.01 37.60
CA GLU A 31 -8.21 -10.92 37.67
C GLU A 31 -7.24 -10.90 36.49
N ASN A 32 -7.30 -11.91 35.61
CA ASN A 32 -6.46 -11.99 34.42
C ASN A 32 -7.02 -11.15 33.27
N ASP A 33 -6.11 -10.66 32.42
CA ASP A 33 -6.47 -9.96 31.19
C ASP A 33 -7.15 -10.88 30.19
N ILE A 34 -6.78 -12.16 30.13
CA ILE A 34 -7.50 -13.18 29.35
C ILE A 34 -7.94 -14.28 30.31
N VAL A 35 -9.25 -14.39 30.46
CA VAL A 35 -9.89 -15.38 31.33
C VAL A 35 -10.23 -16.62 30.50
N LEU A 36 -9.62 -17.75 30.85
CA LEU A 36 -9.88 -19.04 30.23
C LEU A 36 -10.74 -19.88 31.17
N ASP A 37 -12.02 -20.03 30.82
CA ASP A 37 -13.00 -20.72 31.65
C ASP A 37 -12.87 -22.24 31.48
N SER A 38 -11.99 -22.84 32.29
CA SER A 38 -11.82 -24.29 32.37
C SER A 38 -11.19 -24.68 33.70
N PRO A 39 -11.64 -25.78 34.34
CA PRO A 39 -11.05 -26.27 35.58
C PRO A 39 -9.60 -26.76 35.40
N PHE A 40 -9.19 -27.08 34.17
CA PHE A 40 -7.86 -27.56 33.82
C PHE A 40 -6.83 -26.43 33.61
N VAL A 41 -7.28 -25.17 33.65
CA VAL A 41 -6.40 -24.00 33.55
C VAL A 41 -6.04 -23.49 34.94
N ALA A 42 -4.76 -23.21 35.18
CA ALA A 42 -4.29 -22.63 36.43
C ALA A 42 -4.90 -21.24 36.69
N SER A 43 -4.91 -20.79 37.95
CA SER A 43 -5.43 -19.47 38.33
C SER A 43 -4.75 -18.36 37.53
N THR A 44 -3.42 -18.41 37.39
CA THR A 44 -2.63 -17.68 36.40
C THR A 44 -1.71 -18.71 35.74
N ALA A 45 -1.87 -18.94 34.44
CA ALA A 45 -1.09 -19.93 33.71
C ALA A 45 0.14 -19.29 33.05
N VAL A 46 -0.02 -18.10 32.46
CA VAL A 46 1.03 -17.43 31.72
C VAL A 46 1.02 -15.93 31.98
N LEU A 47 2.22 -15.36 32.10
CA LEU A 47 2.47 -13.93 32.08
C LEU A 47 3.24 -13.57 30.80
N LEU A 48 2.66 -12.73 29.95
CA LEU A 48 3.34 -12.13 28.82
C LEU A 48 3.81 -10.74 29.22
N GLU A 49 5.10 -10.44 29.13
CA GLU A 49 5.67 -9.14 29.52
C GLU A 49 6.51 -8.54 28.39
N ARG A 50 6.38 -7.21 28.21
CA ARG A 50 7.18 -6.45 27.24
C ARG A 50 8.49 -6.00 27.89
N THR A 51 9.61 -6.59 27.46
CA THR A 51 10.97 -6.22 27.88
C THR A 51 11.64 -5.31 26.81
N PRO A 52 12.80 -4.68 27.11
CA PRO A 52 13.56 -3.91 26.12
C PRO A 52 14.08 -4.73 24.93
N LYS A 53 14.03 -6.07 25.00
CA LYS A 53 14.53 -6.98 23.95
C LYS A 53 13.42 -7.65 23.14
N GLY A 54 12.18 -7.60 23.60
CA GLY A 54 11.08 -8.34 22.98
C GLY A 54 9.86 -8.47 23.87
N TRP A 55 8.87 -9.19 23.39
CA TRP A 55 7.89 -9.82 24.26
C TRP A 55 8.47 -11.12 24.80
N GLU A 56 8.27 -11.39 26.08
CA GLU A 56 8.67 -12.64 26.73
C GLU A 56 7.44 -13.32 27.33
N CYS A 57 7.40 -14.64 27.25
CA CYS A 57 6.42 -15.50 27.91
C CYS A 57 7.06 -16.13 29.13
N GLU A 58 6.45 -15.92 30.30
CA GLU A 58 6.79 -16.60 31.54
C GLU A 58 5.67 -17.59 31.89
N SER A 59 6.03 -18.86 32.09
CA SER A 59 5.09 -19.84 32.63
C SER A 59 4.93 -19.64 34.14
N ALA A 60 3.69 -19.44 34.60
CA ALA A 60 3.36 -19.30 36.00
C ALA A 60 2.83 -20.60 36.64
N CYS A 61 2.90 -21.72 35.91
CA CYS A 61 2.45 -23.02 36.38
C CYS A 61 3.45 -24.14 36.09
N PHE A 62 3.36 -25.21 36.88
CA PHE A 62 4.29 -26.35 36.88
C PHE A 62 4.19 -27.23 35.62
N GLU A 63 2.97 -27.44 35.11
CA GLU A 63 2.69 -28.29 33.93
C GLU A 63 1.55 -27.69 33.08
N GLY A 64 1.50 -28.05 31.79
CA GLY A 64 0.34 -27.81 30.93
C GLY A 64 0.35 -26.52 30.08
N VAL A 65 1.47 -25.79 30.06
CA VAL A 65 1.71 -24.67 29.12
C VAL A 65 2.74 -25.10 28.09
N HIS A 66 2.33 -25.11 26.82
CA HIS A 66 3.24 -25.37 25.71
C HIS A 66 3.34 -24.15 24.81
N LEU A 67 4.57 -23.77 24.47
CA LEU A 67 4.85 -22.83 23.40
C LEU A 67 5.26 -23.62 22.15
N ALA A 68 4.45 -23.55 21.11
CA ALA A 68 4.48 -24.41 19.93
C ALA A 68 4.40 -25.92 20.30
N ASP A 69 5.53 -26.61 20.25
CA ASP A 69 5.67 -28.04 20.60
C ASP A 69 6.57 -28.27 21.82
N ARG A 70 6.97 -27.20 22.52
CA ARG A 70 7.82 -27.25 23.71
C ARG A 70 7.01 -26.92 24.96
N GLU A 71 7.04 -27.80 25.96
CA GLU A 71 6.50 -27.51 27.29
C GLU A 71 7.43 -26.56 28.06
N LEU A 72 6.84 -25.58 28.73
CA LEU A 72 7.55 -24.61 29.56
C LEU A 72 7.48 -25.03 31.02
N THR A 73 8.61 -24.98 31.72
CA THR A 73 8.65 -25.21 33.17
C THR A 73 8.26 -23.94 33.95
N GLU A 74 7.81 -24.08 35.20
CA GLU A 74 7.47 -22.94 36.06
C GLU A 74 8.63 -21.94 36.20
N GLY A 75 8.33 -20.65 35.99
CA GLY A 75 9.30 -19.56 36.02
C GLY A 75 10.21 -19.46 34.79
N GLU A 76 10.07 -20.37 33.81
CA GLU A 76 10.82 -20.28 32.57
C GLU A 76 10.35 -19.11 31.71
N ARG A 77 11.30 -18.25 31.30
CA ARG A 77 11.06 -17.12 30.40
C ARG A 77 11.58 -17.42 29.01
N VAL A 78 10.69 -17.35 28.02
CA VAL A 78 11.01 -17.59 26.61
C VAL A 78 10.67 -16.36 25.77
N PRO A 79 11.61 -15.84 24.95
CA PRO A 79 11.33 -14.74 24.04
C PRO A 79 10.35 -15.16 22.96
N LEU A 80 9.44 -14.25 22.59
CA LEU A 80 8.43 -14.48 21.58
C LEU A 80 8.68 -13.57 20.37
N GLN A 81 8.53 -14.11 19.15
CA GLN A 81 8.73 -13.38 17.90
C GLN A 81 7.71 -13.80 16.84
N GLY A 82 7.20 -12.84 16.07
CA GLY A 82 6.27 -13.07 14.97
C GLY A 82 4.99 -13.80 15.40
N HIS A 83 4.64 -14.87 14.69
CA HIS A 83 3.48 -15.70 14.99
C HIS A 83 3.87 -16.87 15.89
N CYS A 84 3.36 -16.86 17.13
CA CYS A 84 3.58 -17.93 18.10
C CYS A 84 2.26 -18.60 18.46
N THR A 85 2.28 -19.91 18.73
CA THR A 85 1.12 -20.62 19.26
C THR A 85 1.41 -21.04 20.69
N LEU A 86 0.51 -20.70 21.61
CA LEU A 86 0.57 -21.10 23.02
C LEU A 86 -0.61 -22.04 23.29
N LYS A 87 -0.34 -23.24 23.80
CA LYS A 87 -1.37 -24.22 24.18
C LYS A 87 -1.45 -24.25 25.70
N ILE A 88 -2.65 -23.98 26.22
CA ILE A 88 -2.98 -24.09 27.64
C ILE A 88 -4.23 -24.96 27.70
N TYR A 89 -4.09 -26.27 27.90
CA TYR A 89 -5.21 -27.20 27.70
C TYR A 89 -6.45 -26.80 28.52
N PRO A 90 -7.67 -26.79 27.92
CA PRO A 90 -8.05 -27.20 26.56
C PRO A 90 -8.11 -26.04 25.53
N TYR A 91 -7.32 -24.97 25.71
CA TYR A 91 -7.28 -23.81 24.83
C TYR A 91 -6.02 -23.75 23.97
N THR A 92 -6.20 -23.25 22.75
CA THR A 92 -5.10 -22.85 21.86
C THR A 92 -5.17 -21.35 21.67
N LEU A 93 -4.04 -20.67 21.85
CA LEU A 93 -3.88 -19.24 21.68
C LEU A 93 -2.89 -18.98 20.54
N SER A 94 -3.31 -18.22 19.54
CA SER A 94 -2.44 -17.72 18.48
C SER A 94 -2.06 -16.27 18.81
N LEU A 95 -0.76 -16.03 18.97
CA LEU A 95 -0.18 -14.74 19.27
C LEU A 95 0.40 -14.17 17.98
N GLU A 96 -0.06 -12.98 17.57
CA GLU A 96 0.63 -12.16 16.58
C GLU A 96 1.33 -11.02 17.30
N ILE A 97 2.65 -11.14 17.35
CA ILE A 97 3.52 -10.24 18.08
C ILE A 97 4.11 -9.29 17.06
N PRO A 98 3.75 -7.99 17.11
CA PRO A 98 4.36 -7.00 16.25
C PRO A 98 5.85 -6.97 16.55
N ASP A 99 6.67 -7.00 15.51
CA ASP A 99 8.11 -7.00 15.67
C ASP A 99 8.52 -5.68 16.35
N GLN A 100 9.25 -5.72 17.48
CA GLN A 100 9.59 -4.49 18.24
C GLN A 100 10.40 -3.51 17.39
N TYR A 101 11.11 -4.01 16.38
CA TYR A 101 11.81 -3.22 15.38
C TYR A 101 10.86 -2.57 14.37
N GLU A 102 9.73 -3.20 14.03
CA GLU A 102 8.74 -2.66 13.10
C GLU A 102 7.97 -1.47 13.68
N GLU A 103 7.59 -1.51 14.97
CA GLU A 103 6.90 -0.38 15.63
C GLU A 103 7.77 0.89 15.63
N ARG A 104 9.06 0.77 15.98
CA ARG A 104 9.96 1.92 16.06
C ARG A 104 10.34 2.49 14.69
N ASP A 105 10.57 1.62 13.71
CA ASP A 105 10.82 2.03 12.32
C ASP A 105 9.54 2.56 11.66
N SER A 106 8.34 2.17 12.12
CA SER A 106 7.06 2.75 11.70
C SER A 106 6.87 4.18 12.22
N GLU A 107 7.13 4.43 13.52
CA GLU A 107 7.07 5.79 14.09
C GLU A 107 8.03 6.77 13.41
N ILE A 108 9.27 6.32 13.13
CA ILE A 108 10.27 7.14 12.41
C ILE A 108 9.78 7.47 11.00
N ARG A 109 9.20 6.48 10.28
CA ARG A 109 8.65 6.68 8.93
C ARG A 109 7.49 7.68 8.94
N GLU A 110 6.54 7.53 9.86
CA GLU A 110 5.40 8.45 9.96
C GLU A 110 5.85 9.90 10.22
N ARG A 111 6.86 10.08 11.08
CA ARG A 111 7.49 11.40 11.29
C ARG A 111 8.12 11.94 10.01
N LEU A 112 8.91 11.12 9.31
CA LEU A 112 9.60 11.51 8.07
C LEU A 112 8.62 11.79 6.92
N ASP A 113 7.50 11.05 6.83
CA ASP A 113 6.40 11.33 5.91
C ASP A 113 5.75 12.68 6.21
N GLY A 114 5.55 13.01 7.49
CA GLY A 114 5.07 14.32 7.92
C GLY A 114 6.02 15.46 7.54
N GLU A 115 7.33 15.27 7.67
CA GLU A 115 8.34 16.24 7.23
C GLU A 115 8.38 16.38 5.71
N TRP A 116 8.33 15.26 4.99
CA TRP A 116 8.29 15.22 3.53
C TRP A 116 7.06 15.95 2.98
N SER A 117 5.86 15.67 3.51
CA SER A 117 4.62 16.33 3.11
C SER A 117 4.71 17.86 3.28
N LYS A 118 5.23 18.33 4.43
CA LYS A 118 5.44 19.77 4.69
C LYS A 118 6.44 20.39 3.71
N LEU A 119 7.48 19.65 3.34
CA LEU A 119 8.49 20.09 2.37
C LEU A 119 7.90 20.19 0.97
N VAL A 120 7.18 19.17 0.49
CA VAL A 120 6.49 19.19 -0.82
C VAL A 120 5.54 20.37 -0.89
N ARG A 121 4.73 20.60 0.16
CA ARG A 121 3.83 21.74 0.24
C ARG A 121 4.57 23.06 0.10
N ARG A 122 5.70 23.21 0.79
CA ARG A 122 6.53 24.42 0.69
C ARG A 122 7.07 24.61 -0.73
N ILE A 123 7.63 23.56 -1.33
CA ILE A 123 8.17 23.60 -2.69
C ILE A 123 7.07 23.98 -3.69
N HIS A 124 5.90 23.36 -3.57
CA HIS A 124 4.76 23.63 -4.45
C HIS A 124 4.25 25.07 -4.33
N LEU A 125 4.12 25.60 -3.10
CA LEU A 125 3.71 27.00 -2.89
C LEU A 125 4.73 27.98 -3.43
N THR A 126 6.02 27.73 -3.21
CA THR A 126 7.09 28.57 -3.79
C THR A 126 7.09 28.51 -5.32
N LEU A 127 6.81 27.34 -5.91
CA LEU A 127 6.69 27.19 -7.36
C LEU A 127 5.52 28.01 -7.91
N LEU A 128 4.35 27.96 -7.26
CA LEU A 128 3.17 28.76 -7.62
C LEU A 128 3.42 30.27 -7.58
N GLN A 129 4.30 30.75 -6.69
CA GLN A 129 4.69 32.16 -6.65
C GLN A 129 5.63 32.58 -7.78
N ARG A 130 6.37 31.61 -8.36
CA ARG A 130 7.37 31.85 -9.40
C ARG A 130 6.88 31.51 -10.80
N MET A 131 5.76 30.81 -10.91
CA MET A 131 5.15 30.39 -12.16
C MET A 131 3.65 30.67 -12.17
N ASP A 132 3.18 31.34 -13.23
CA ASP A 132 1.76 31.35 -13.57
C ASP A 132 1.35 29.97 -14.08
N LEU A 133 0.82 29.13 -13.18
CA LEU A 133 0.35 27.78 -13.48
C LEU A 133 -1.07 27.74 -14.07
N SER A 134 -1.65 28.90 -14.42
CA SER A 134 -2.99 29.02 -15.00
C SER A 134 -3.17 28.27 -16.33
N LEU A 135 -2.07 27.91 -17.00
CA LEU A 135 -2.06 27.19 -18.29
C LEU A 135 -1.82 25.67 -18.16
N ALA A 136 -1.44 25.15 -16.98
CA ALA A 136 -1.12 23.73 -16.81
C ALA A 136 -2.36 22.81 -16.73
N ALA A 137 -3.56 23.38 -16.64
CA ALA A 137 -4.80 22.63 -16.43
C ALA A 137 -5.32 21.89 -17.68
N SER A 138 -4.86 22.23 -18.89
CA SER A 138 -5.49 21.79 -20.14
C SER A 138 -4.61 21.01 -21.12
N VAL A 139 -3.34 20.74 -20.78
CA VAL A 139 -2.36 20.35 -21.80
C VAL A 139 -2.09 18.83 -21.76
N ARG A 140 -2.45 18.12 -22.84
CA ARG A 140 -2.09 16.70 -23.06
C ARG A 140 -0.60 16.50 -23.31
N GLU A 141 0.09 17.51 -23.83
CA GLU A 141 1.51 17.48 -24.18
C GLU A 141 2.23 18.71 -23.63
N VAL A 142 2.90 18.53 -22.50
CA VAL A 142 3.78 19.59 -21.97
C VAL A 142 5.06 19.60 -22.80
N SER A 143 5.50 20.78 -23.23
CA SER A 143 6.70 20.90 -24.03
C SER A 143 7.96 20.52 -23.23
N PRO A 144 9.01 19.97 -23.86
CA PRO A 144 10.26 19.67 -23.16
C PRO A 144 10.90 20.90 -22.50
N GLU A 145 10.73 22.09 -23.09
CA GLU A 145 11.23 23.35 -22.56
C GLU A 145 10.53 23.76 -21.26
N GLU A 146 9.20 23.64 -21.20
CA GLU A 146 8.43 23.89 -19.96
C GLU A 146 8.77 22.88 -18.86
N LEU A 147 8.92 21.60 -19.22
CA LEU A 147 9.34 20.57 -18.27
C LEU A 147 10.72 20.86 -17.70
N LEU A 148 11.67 21.22 -18.55
CA LEU A 148 13.02 21.58 -18.12
C LEU A 148 13.00 22.83 -17.22
N ARG A 149 12.16 23.82 -17.55
CA ARG A 149 12.00 25.04 -16.74
C ARG A 149 11.46 24.73 -15.34
N VAL A 150 10.46 23.85 -15.23
CA VAL A 150 9.95 23.37 -13.94
C VAL A 150 11.04 22.61 -13.17
N GLU A 151 11.78 21.72 -13.83
CA GLU A 151 12.84 20.94 -13.19
C GLU A 151 13.96 21.83 -12.63
N HIS A 152 14.40 22.86 -13.36
CA HIS A 152 15.39 23.82 -12.87
C HIS A 152 14.87 24.65 -11.70
N LEU A 153 13.60 25.12 -11.76
CA LEU A 153 13.01 25.85 -10.64
C LEU A 153 12.90 24.99 -9.38
N VAL A 154 12.57 23.70 -9.53
CA VAL A 154 12.57 22.75 -8.42
C VAL A 154 13.97 22.59 -7.83
N GLU A 155 15.02 22.50 -8.66
CA GLU A 155 16.41 22.44 -8.17
C GLU A 155 16.84 23.70 -7.42
N ASP A 156 16.44 24.88 -7.90
CA ASP A 156 16.74 26.15 -7.24
C ASP A 156 16.03 26.25 -5.89
N ILE A 157 14.73 25.90 -5.84
CA ILE A 157 13.95 25.86 -4.59
C ILE A 157 14.55 24.84 -3.63
N ASN A 158 14.96 23.66 -4.10
CA ASN A 158 15.61 22.63 -3.27
C ASN A 158 16.89 23.16 -2.61
N ARG A 159 17.69 23.95 -3.33
CA ARG A 159 18.89 24.61 -2.79
C ARG A 159 18.53 25.64 -1.70
N GLU A 160 17.49 26.42 -1.90
CA GLU A 160 17.03 27.43 -0.93
C GLU A 160 16.49 26.82 0.37
N VAL A 161 15.74 25.72 0.27
CA VAL A 161 15.19 25.03 1.45
C VAL A 161 16.21 24.13 2.16
N GLY A 162 17.44 24.05 1.65
CA GLY A 162 18.53 23.27 2.23
C GLY A 162 18.41 21.76 2.03
N LEU A 163 17.58 21.31 1.08
CA LEU A 163 17.51 19.90 0.71
C LEU A 163 18.79 19.53 -0.04
N VAL A 164 19.36 18.35 0.23
CA VAL A 164 20.63 17.93 -0.40
C VAL A 164 21.79 18.90 -0.08
N GLY A 165 21.95 19.24 1.20
CA GLY A 165 23.05 20.09 1.68
C GLY A 165 24.45 19.44 1.59
N SER A 166 25.42 20.07 2.26
CA SER A 166 26.80 19.56 2.34
C SER A 166 26.89 18.21 3.07
N LYS A 167 26.01 17.97 4.05
CA LYS A 167 25.83 16.69 4.74
C LYS A 167 24.42 16.17 4.49
N LEU A 168 24.32 14.88 4.17
CA LEU A 168 23.05 14.19 3.97
C LEU A 168 22.34 13.99 5.31
N THR A 169 21.09 14.42 5.39
CA THR A 169 20.20 14.27 6.55
C THR A 169 19.49 12.90 6.54
N GLU A 170 18.78 12.59 7.62
CA GLU A 170 17.88 11.42 7.69
C GLU A 170 16.75 11.54 6.65
N LEU A 171 16.20 12.76 6.47
CA LEU A 171 15.17 13.05 5.48
C LEU A 171 15.67 12.86 4.05
N ASP A 172 16.89 13.29 3.71
CA ASP A 172 17.47 13.06 2.37
C ASP A 172 17.55 11.57 2.05
N ARG A 173 18.00 10.76 3.01
CA ARG A 173 18.08 9.29 2.83
C ARG A 173 16.70 8.65 2.75
N TYR A 174 15.73 9.15 3.51
CA TYR A 174 14.36 8.70 3.42
C TYR A 174 13.77 8.94 2.04
N ILE A 175 13.89 10.18 1.52
CA ILE A 175 13.39 10.57 0.20
C ILE A 175 14.08 9.76 -0.90
N ALA A 176 15.40 9.53 -0.81
CA ALA A 176 16.10 8.66 -1.74
C ALA A 176 15.56 7.22 -1.72
N GLY A 177 15.21 6.70 -0.54
CA GLY A 177 14.55 5.41 -0.37
C GLY A 177 13.19 5.38 -1.06
N CYS A 178 12.34 6.39 -0.83
CA CYS A 178 11.06 6.53 -1.52
C CYS A 178 11.22 6.56 -3.05
N SER A 179 12.28 7.23 -3.55
CA SER A 179 12.61 7.26 -4.97
C SER A 179 12.85 5.87 -5.52
N LEU A 180 13.75 5.11 -4.87
CA LEU A 180 14.13 3.79 -5.33
C LEU A 180 12.96 2.80 -5.21
N HIS A 181 12.20 2.87 -4.11
CA HIS A 181 10.99 2.09 -3.91
C HIS A 181 9.96 2.32 -5.03
N SER A 182 9.68 3.59 -5.34
CA SER A 182 8.74 3.97 -6.40
C SER A 182 9.20 3.46 -7.78
N LEU A 183 10.50 3.47 -8.06
CA LEU A 183 11.06 2.98 -9.33
C LEU A 183 10.98 1.46 -9.45
N ILE A 184 11.27 0.71 -8.38
CA ILE A 184 11.14 -0.75 -8.34
C ILE A 184 9.69 -1.14 -8.62
N LEU A 185 8.73 -0.55 -7.89
CA LEU A 185 7.31 -0.80 -8.10
C LEU A 185 6.85 -0.41 -9.50
N SER A 186 7.28 0.75 -10.02
CA SER A 186 6.96 1.17 -11.39
C SER A 186 7.45 0.15 -12.41
N ARG A 187 8.64 -0.43 -12.23
CA ARG A 187 9.18 -1.46 -13.14
C ARG A 187 8.34 -2.74 -13.10
N LEU A 188 7.94 -3.19 -11.91
CA LEU A 188 7.04 -4.34 -11.76
C LEU A 188 5.67 -4.08 -12.42
N PHE A 189 5.14 -2.87 -12.28
CA PHE A 189 3.89 -2.48 -12.94
C PHE A 189 4.05 -2.49 -14.46
N ASP A 190 5.16 -1.98 -14.98
CA ASP A 190 5.42 -1.94 -16.41
C ASP A 190 5.60 -3.36 -16.99
N GLU A 191 6.31 -4.27 -16.30
CA GLU A 191 6.40 -5.70 -16.65
C GLU A 191 5.02 -6.36 -16.73
N SER A 192 4.15 -6.10 -15.74
CA SER A 192 2.81 -6.71 -15.71
C SER A 192 1.87 -6.21 -16.79
N ASN A 193 2.06 -4.97 -17.25
CA ASN A 193 1.20 -4.33 -18.23
C ASN A 193 1.66 -4.58 -19.67
N GLN A 194 2.78 -5.29 -19.89
CA GLN A 194 3.20 -5.76 -21.21
C GLN A 194 2.16 -6.74 -21.76
N GLY A 195 1.27 -6.25 -22.63
CA GLY A 195 0.19 -7.03 -23.25
C GLY A 195 -1.23 -6.70 -22.74
N ALA A 196 -1.37 -5.83 -21.73
CA ALA A 196 -2.68 -5.27 -21.38
C ALA A 196 -3.07 -4.19 -22.41
N SER A 197 -4.36 -4.12 -22.76
CA SER A 197 -4.91 -2.99 -23.54
C SER A 197 -4.47 -1.66 -22.90
N GLU A 198 -4.21 -0.62 -23.69
CA GLU A 198 -3.78 0.70 -23.22
C GLU A 198 -4.74 1.24 -22.13
N ASN A 199 -4.45 0.95 -20.87
CA ASN A 199 -5.23 1.47 -19.76
C ASN A 199 -4.93 2.95 -19.60
N LEU A 200 -5.95 3.75 -19.35
CA LEU A 200 -5.87 5.22 -19.21
C LEU A 200 -4.74 5.67 -18.29
N TRP A 201 -4.47 4.90 -17.24
CA TRP A 201 -3.48 5.20 -16.20
C TRP A 201 -2.05 4.79 -16.57
N ASN A 202 -1.87 3.95 -17.58
CA ASN A 202 -0.56 3.44 -18.01
C ASN A 202 -0.01 4.19 -19.23
N GLN A 203 -0.71 5.22 -19.70
CA GLN A 203 -0.22 6.07 -20.78
C GLN A 203 1.06 6.78 -20.32
N LYS A 204 2.15 6.63 -21.10
CA LYS A 204 3.39 7.38 -20.85
C LYS A 204 3.16 8.84 -21.22
N PHE A 205 2.73 9.64 -20.24
CA PHE A 205 2.58 11.07 -20.43
C PHE A 205 3.93 11.76 -20.58
N SER A 206 4.00 12.79 -21.41
CA SER A 206 5.27 13.49 -21.70
C SER A 206 5.96 14.05 -20.45
N TRP A 207 5.19 14.44 -19.43
CA TRP A 207 5.70 15.00 -18.17
C TRP A 207 6.36 13.99 -17.22
N THR A 208 6.10 12.69 -17.42
CA THR A 208 6.70 11.63 -16.58
C THR A 208 8.20 11.48 -16.83
N ARG A 209 8.69 11.86 -18.01
CA ARG A 209 10.11 11.88 -18.35
C ARG A 209 10.84 12.94 -17.53
N LEU A 210 12.01 12.60 -17.02
CA LEU A 210 12.99 13.58 -16.52
C LEU A 210 13.84 14.10 -17.67
N VAL A 211 13.75 15.40 -17.94
CA VAL A 211 14.49 16.05 -19.03
C VAL A 211 15.93 16.31 -18.61
N SER A 212 16.13 16.69 -17.34
CA SER A 212 17.42 16.91 -16.67
C SER A 212 18.08 15.63 -16.13
N ALA A 213 17.66 14.45 -16.58
CA ALA A 213 18.26 13.19 -16.15
C ALA A 213 19.72 13.08 -16.61
N ILE A 214 20.60 12.58 -15.74
CA ILE A 214 22.02 12.39 -16.04
C ILE A 214 22.21 10.94 -16.51
N PRO A 215 22.62 10.68 -17.77
CA PRO A 215 22.67 9.32 -18.33
C PRO A 215 23.47 8.33 -17.47
N ASP A 216 24.69 8.68 -17.05
CA ASP A 216 25.53 7.81 -16.25
C ASP A 216 24.89 7.44 -14.90
N ARG A 217 24.13 8.38 -14.30
CA ARG A 217 23.40 8.14 -13.04
C ARG A 217 22.16 7.29 -13.25
N GLU A 218 21.47 7.44 -14.37
CA GLU A 218 20.36 6.56 -14.73
C GLU A 218 20.84 5.14 -15.00
N GLU A 219 22.03 4.97 -15.61
CA GLU A 219 22.62 3.65 -15.82
C GLU A 219 23.02 2.99 -14.49
N GLU A 220 23.69 3.73 -13.60
CA GLU A 220 24.03 3.29 -12.24
C GLU A 220 22.77 2.87 -11.45
N LEU A 221 21.71 3.68 -11.54
CA LEU A 221 20.41 3.40 -10.93
C LEU A 221 19.74 2.15 -11.52
N GLY A 222 19.82 1.97 -12.84
CA GLY A 222 19.30 0.78 -13.51
C GLY A 222 19.93 -0.51 -12.97
N ARG A 223 21.26 -0.53 -12.85
CA ARG A 223 22.00 -1.67 -12.26
C ARG A 223 21.61 -1.93 -10.81
N LEU A 224 21.41 -0.87 -10.02
CA LEU A 224 20.97 -1.01 -8.63
C LEU A 224 19.55 -1.62 -8.52
N ILE A 225 18.63 -1.18 -9.38
CA ILE A 225 17.28 -1.75 -9.44
C ILE A 225 17.32 -3.22 -9.86
N ASP A 226 18.15 -3.57 -10.85
CA ASP A 226 18.34 -4.97 -11.27
C ASP A 226 18.86 -5.84 -10.14
N GLN A 227 19.88 -5.36 -9.41
CA GLN A 227 20.42 -6.06 -8.26
C GLN A 227 19.38 -6.28 -7.16
N LEU A 228 18.61 -5.25 -6.80
CA LEU A 228 17.57 -5.36 -5.78
C LEU A 228 16.42 -6.27 -6.21
N ASN A 229 16.01 -6.20 -7.48
CA ASN A 229 14.99 -7.11 -8.00
C ASN A 229 15.42 -8.57 -7.91
N HIS A 230 16.70 -8.87 -8.18
CA HIS A 230 17.24 -10.21 -8.02
C HIS A 230 17.20 -10.68 -6.54
N GLU A 231 17.46 -9.78 -5.58
CA GLU A 231 17.32 -10.10 -4.15
C GLU A 231 15.87 -10.37 -3.71
N PHE A 232 14.89 -9.71 -4.34
CA PHE A 232 13.47 -10.00 -4.11
C PHE A 232 13.00 -11.29 -4.80
N GLY A 233 13.84 -11.94 -5.61
CA GLY A 233 13.56 -13.20 -6.27
C GLY A 233 13.18 -13.06 -7.75
N ASP A 234 13.82 -13.87 -8.59
CA ASP A 234 13.64 -13.94 -10.06
C ASP A 234 12.53 -14.90 -10.50
N ASP A 235 11.68 -15.38 -9.59
CA ASP A 235 10.70 -16.40 -9.95
C ASP A 235 9.54 -15.77 -10.75
N HIS A 236 9.71 -15.73 -12.07
CA HIS A 236 8.74 -15.24 -13.04
C HIS A 236 7.38 -15.98 -12.99
N GLN A 237 7.25 -17.05 -12.20
CA GLN A 237 5.99 -17.76 -11.98
C GLN A 237 5.14 -17.22 -10.82
N GLN A 238 5.69 -16.36 -9.94
CA GLN A 238 4.97 -15.77 -8.81
C GLN A 238 3.90 -14.77 -9.26
N ASP A 239 2.80 -14.70 -8.51
CA ASP A 239 1.75 -13.71 -8.76
C ASP A 239 2.31 -12.29 -8.56
N LEU A 240 1.94 -11.36 -9.43
CA LEU A 240 2.41 -9.97 -9.34
C LEU A 240 2.07 -9.34 -7.99
N THR A 241 0.91 -9.70 -7.42
CA THR A 241 0.47 -9.23 -6.11
C THR A 241 1.45 -9.65 -5.03
N GLU A 242 1.87 -10.92 -5.05
CA GLU A 242 2.84 -11.47 -4.10
C GLU A 242 4.20 -10.77 -4.22
N ARG A 243 4.66 -10.48 -5.45
CA ARG A 243 5.91 -9.73 -5.68
C ARG A 243 5.82 -8.31 -5.13
N ILE A 244 4.71 -7.60 -5.37
CA ILE A 244 4.50 -6.24 -4.84
C ILE A 244 4.47 -6.26 -3.30
N GLU A 245 3.73 -7.20 -2.70
CA GLU A 245 3.66 -7.35 -1.25
C GLU A 245 5.01 -7.73 -0.62
N LEU A 246 5.83 -8.50 -1.33
CA LEU A 246 7.18 -8.83 -0.89
C LEU A 246 8.09 -7.60 -0.87
N VAL A 247 8.05 -6.79 -1.94
CA VAL A 247 8.79 -5.52 -2.02
C VAL A 247 8.34 -4.56 -0.92
N GLU A 248 7.04 -4.31 -0.77
CA GLU A 248 6.50 -3.39 0.23
C GLU A 248 6.91 -3.79 1.67
N ARG A 249 6.88 -5.10 1.99
CA ARG A 249 7.26 -5.60 3.31
C ARG A 249 8.76 -5.59 3.56
N SER A 250 9.58 -5.84 2.53
CA SER A 250 11.02 -6.10 2.72
C SER A 250 11.91 -4.91 2.36
N PHE A 251 11.45 -3.97 1.55
CA PHE A 251 12.26 -2.90 0.98
C PHE A 251 12.94 -2.04 2.05
N TRP A 252 12.19 -1.55 3.04
CA TRP A 252 12.73 -0.63 4.04
C TRP A 252 13.80 -1.26 4.92
N ARG A 253 13.70 -2.58 5.16
CA ARG A 253 14.74 -3.34 5.86
C ARG A 253 16.03 -3.38 5.05
N LEU A 254 15.95 -3.69 3.75
CA LEU A 254 17.11 -3.71 2.85
C LEU A 254 17.70 -2.30 2.65
N TRP A 255 16.84 -1.29 2.50
CA TRP A 255 17.26 0.11 2.32
C TRP A 255 18.13 0.63 3.46
N LYS A 256 17.91 0.15 4.70
CA LYS A 256 18.70 0.55 5.87
C LYS A 256 20.18 0.24 5.72
N ASP A 257 20.51 -0.90 5.11
CA ASP A 257 21.88 -1.32 4.87
C ASP A 257 22.41 -0.77 3.53
N TYR A 258 21.61 -0.90 2.47
CA TYR A 258 21.98 -0.41 1.13
C TYR A 258 22.16 1.11 1.12
N GLY A 259 21.18 1.86 1.59
CA GLY A 259 21.17 3.33 1.59
C GLY A 259 22.31 3.95 2.40
N ARG A 260 22.92 3.21 3.34
CA ARG A 260 24.14 3.65 4.07
C ARG A 260 25.41 3.49 3.24
N ARG A 261 25.48 2.48 2.38
CA ARG A 261 26.64 2.14 1.55
C ARG A 261 26.68 2.92 0.24
N LEU A 262 25.53 3.42 -0.23
CA LEU A 262 25.45 4.19 -1.48
C LEU A 262 26.29 5.48 -1.42
N HIS A 263 26.92 5.80 -2.55
CA HIS A 263 27.69 7.02 -2.71
C HIS A 263 26.81 8.26 -2.47
N PRO A 264 27.27 9.29 -1.74
CA PRO A 264 26.47 10.47 -1.44
C PRO A 264 25.86 11.12 -2.67
N ASP A 265 26.59 11.23 -3.78
CA ASP A 265 26.08 11.84 -5.01
C ASP A 265 24.89 11.09 -5.63
N LEU A 266 24.84 9.76 -5.50
CA LEU A 266 23.70 8.98 -5.97
C LEU A 266 22.48 9.22 -5.07
N ILE A 267 22.66 9.33 -3.76
CA ILE A 267 21.58 9.73 -2.83
C ILE A 267 21.05 11.11 -3.21
N LYS A 268 21.94 12.09 -3.44
CA LYS A 268 21.59 13.44 -3.87
C LYS A 268 20.77 13.41 -5.16
N TYR A 269 21.20 12.60 -6.13
CA TYR A 269 20.50 12.42 -7.40
C TYR A 269 19.11 11.82 -7.22
N LEU A 270 18.97 10.76 -6.42
CA LEU A 270 17.69 10.12 -6.10
C LEU A 270 16.71 11.10 -5.44
N VAL A 271 17.19 11.92 -4.49
CA VAL A 271 16.36 12.96 -3.86
C VAL A 271 15.85 13.95 -4.90
N GLN A 272 16.73 14.54 -5.72
CA GLN A 272 16.35 15.51 -6.74
C GLN A 272 15.38 14.90 -7.76
N ARG A 273 15.65 13.67 -8.20
CA ARG A 273 14.79 12.89 -9.10
C ARG A 273 13.38 12.74 -8.53
N PHE A 274 13.27 12.34 -7.26
CA PHE A 274 11.97 12.12 -6.63
C PHE A 274 11.17 13.40 -6.44
N VAL A 275 11.82 14.47 -5.96
CA VAL A 275 11.15 15.77 -5.79
C VAL A 275 10.63 16.28 -7.12
N LYS A 276 11.44 16.23 -8.19
CA LYS A 276 11.01 16.60 -9.54
C LYS A 276 9.83 15.77 -10.01
N LYS A 277 9.86 14.44 -9.82
CA LYS A 277 8.71 13.58 -10.14
C LYS A 277 7.46 14.04 -9.41
N GLN A 278 7.52 14.19 -8.09
CA GLN A 278 6.36 14.51 -7.24
C GLN A 278 5.76 15.87 -7.59
N ILE A 279 6.60 16.88 -7.82
CA ILE A 279 6.13 18.20 -8.24
C ILE A 279 5.50 18.15 -9.64
N LYS A 280 6.09 17.42 -10.59
CA LYS A 280 5.48 17.26 -11.93
C LYS A 280 4.16 16.50 -11.87
N ASP A 281 4.06 15.47 -11.04
CA ASP A 281 2.82 14.71 -10.82
C ASP A 281 1.73 15.64 -10.27
N ILE A 282 2.06 16.54 -9.33
CA ILE A 282 1.12 17.55 -8.81
C ILE A 282 0.71 18.55 -9.89
N VAL A 283 1.68 19.12 -10.60
CA VAL A 283 1.45 20.22 -11.54
C VAL A 283 0.71 19.74 -12.80
N PHE A 284 1.11 18.60 -13.36
CA PHE A 284 0.64 18.11 -14.67
C PHE A 284 -0.17 16.81 -14.58
N GLY A 285 0.11 15.94 -13.61
CA GLY A 285 -0.47 14.60 -13.47
C GLY A 285 -1.65 14.51 -12.51
N TYR A 286 -1.71 13.44 -11.72
CA TYR A 286 -2.74 13.22 -10.69
C TYR A 286 -2.20 13.32 -9.26
N GLY A 287 -1.05 13.99 -9.10
CA GLY A 287 -0.39 14.21 -7.82
C GLY A 287 -0.16 12.91 -7.06
N PRO A 288 -0.59 12.81 -5.79
CA PRO A 288 -0.37 11.62 -4.97
C PRO A 288 -1.06 10.36 -5.53
N LEU A 289 -2.08 10.51 -6.38
CA LEU A 289 -2.83 9.41 -6.97
C LEU A 289 -2.09 8.70 -8.12
N GLU A 290 -1.07 9.34 -8.72
CA GLU A 290 -0.41 8.84 -9.94
C GLU A 290 0.03 7.37 -9.80
N ASP A 291 0.81 7.05 -8.78
CA ASP A 291 1.31 5.68 -8.58
C ASP A 291 0.19 4.72 -8.12
N LEU A 292 -0.82 5.21 -7.39
CA LEU A 292 -1.95 4.39 -6.93
C LEU A 292 -2.83 3.96 -8.12
N LEU A 293 -3.04 4.87 -9.07
CA LEU A 293 -3.78 4.62 -10.29
C LEU A 293 -3.06 3.61 -11.19
N ARG A 294 -1.72 3.66 -11.24
CA ARG A 294 -0.89 2.68 -11.98
C ARG A 294 -0.84 1.30 -11.33
N SER A 295 -1.00 1.22 -10.01
CA SER A 295 -0.85 -0.04 -9.26
C SER A 295 -1.94 -1.07 -9.63
N PRO A 296 -1.61 -2.22 -10.24
CA PRO A 296 -2.60 -3.18 -10.74
C PRO A 296 -3.32 -3.96 -9.62
N VAL A 297 -2.78 -3.93 -8.40
CA VAL A 297 -3.32 -4.61 -7.22
C VAL A 297 -4.36 -3.78 -6.45
N ILE A 298 -4.49 -2.48 -6.78
CA ILE A 298 -5.48 -1.59 -6.17
C ILE A 298 -6.77 -1.65 -6.99
N SER A 299 -7.87 -2.05 -6.35
CA SER A 299 -9.21 -2.11 -6.96
C SER A 299 -9.99 -0.80 -6.80
N GLU A 300 -9.81 -0.10 -5.69
CA GLU A 300 -10.52 1.14 -5.37
C GLU A 300 -9.61 2.15 -4.66
N ILE A 301 -9.80 3.43 -4.95
CA ILE A 301 -9.09 4.56 -4.32
C ILE A 301 -10.15 5.52 -3.79
N MET A 302 -10.05 5.89 -2.51
CA MET A 302 -10.98 6.77 -1.83
C MET A 302 -10.23 7.92 -1.16
N VAL A 303 -10.40 9.12 -1.70
CA VAL A 303 -9.96 10.38 -1.09
C VAL A 303 -11.12 10.89 -0.25
N VAL A 304 -10.95 10.85 1.07
CA VAL A 304 -11.95 11.38 2.02
C VAL A 304 -11.80 12.89 2.17
N ASP A 305 -10.56 13.34 2.23
CA ASP A 305 -10.12 14.74 2.27
C ASP A 305 -8.65 14.81 1.81
N SER A 306 -8.04 15.99 1.85
CA SER A 306 -6.64 16.17 1.45
C SER A 306 -5.63 15.39 2.30
N GLU A 307 -5.98 15.01 3.53
CA GLU A 307 -5.08 14.31 4.46
C GLU A 307 -5.27 12.79 4.46
N ARG A 308 -6.41 12.30 3.98
CA ARG A 308 -6.81 10.88 4.09
C ARG A 308 -7.16 10.28 2.74
N ILE A 309 -6.25 9.43 2.23
CA ILE A 309 -6.44 8.62 1.04
C ILE A 309 -6.39 7.14 1.42
N PHE A 310 -7.49 6.44 1.19
CA PHE A 310 -7.61 5.00 1.37
C PHE A 310 -7.56 4.26 0.04
N VAL A 311 -7.11 3.02 0.08
CA VAL A 311 -7.07 2.12 -1.08
C VAL A 311 -7.64 0.76 -0.69
N GLU A 312 -8.30 0.10 -1.63
CA GLU A 312 -8.73 -1.29 -1.48
C GLU A 312 -7.74 -2.21 -2.21
N ARG A 313 -7.21 -3.20 -1.49
CA ARG A 313 -6.36 -4.26 -2.03
C ARG A 313 -6.95 -5.60 -1.62
N ALA A 314 -7.22 -6.47 -2.60
CA ALA A 314 -7.80 -7.79 -2.36
C ALA A 314 -9.07 -7.77 -1.45
N GLY A 315 -9.88 -6.70 -1.53
CA GLY A 315 -11.08 -6.53 -0.71
C GLY A 315 -10.86 -5.96 0.69
N VAL A 316 -9.61 -5.69 1.08
CA VAL A 316 -9.24 -5.06 2.36
C VAL A 316 -9.00 -3.57 2.16
N LEU A 317 -9.59 -2.76 3.04
CA LEU A 317 -9.42 -1.32 3.04
C LEU A 317 -8.21 -0.91 3.88
N GLU A 318 -7.30 -0.14 3.28
CA GLU A 318 -6.05 0.29 3.91
C GLU A 318 -5.82 1.78 3.71
N ASN A 319 -5.16 2.43 4.68
CA ASN A 319 -4.67 3.80 4.49
C ASN A 319 -3.44 3.77 3.58
N SER A 320 -3.44 4.55 2.51
CA SER A 320 -2.33 4.58 1.55
C SER A 320 -1.07 5.29 2.06
N GLY A 321 -1.16 6.04 3.17
CA GLY A 321 -0.10 6.91 3.68
C GLY A 321 0.13 8.18 2.85
N ARG A 322 -0.53 8.31 1.70
CA ARG A 322 -0.40 9.46 0.78
C ARG A 322 -1.39 10.57 1.11
N ARG A 323 -1.00 11.80 0.83
CA ARG A 323 -1.79 13.01 1.09
C ARG A 323 -1.66 14.02 -0.05
N PHE A 324 -2.68 14.84 -0.23
CA PHE A 324 -2.63 16.00 -1.09
C PHE A 324 -1.95 17.18 -0.38
N VAL A 325 -1.42 18.11 -1.18
CA VAL A 325 -0.75 19.31 -0.67
C VAL A 325 -1.75 20.33 -0.07
N SER A 326 -2.94 20.41 -0.67
CA SER A 326 -4.06 21.24 -0.21
C SER A 326 -5.35 20.81 -0.91
N ASP A 327 -6.48 21.24 -0.35
CA ASP A 327 -7.81 21.05 -0.95
C ASP A 327 -7.90 21.67 -2.36
N ASP A 328 -7.25 22.82 -2.59
CA ASP A 328 -7.23 23.46 -3.92
C ASP A 328 -6.56 22.55 -4.97
N VAL A 329 -5.45 21.90 -4.59
CA VAL A 329 -4.75 20.93 -5.45
C VAL A 329 -5.60 19.69 -5.67
N THR A 330 -6.26 19.18 -4.61
CA THR A 330 -7.20 18.07 -4.72
C THR A 330 -8.32 18.39 -5.71
N GLN A 331 -8.93 19.56 -5.60
CA GLN A 331 -9.99 20.02 -6.50
C GLN A 331 -9.49 20.14 -7.94
N ALA A 332 -8.32 20.75 -8.16
CA ALA A 332 -7.74 20.88 -9.50
C ALA A 332 -7.46 19.52 -10.15
N ILE A 333 -7.01 18.52 -9.38
CA ILE A 333 -6.80 17.15 -9.86
C ILE A 333 -8.14 16.47 -10.17
N ILE A 334 -9.16 16.63 -9.33
CA ILE A 334 -10.51 16.12 -9.60
C ILE A 334 -11.05 16.72 -10.91
N GLU A 335 -10.96 18.04 -11.08
CA GLU A 335 -11.36 18.76 -12.29
C GLU A 335 -10.64 18.21 -13.53
N ARG A 336 -9.33 17.96 -13.43
CA ARG A 336 -8.51 17.38 -14.51
C ARG A 336 -8.95 15.97 -14.89
N ILE A 337 -9.28 15.12 -13.90
CA ILE A 337 -9.77 13.74 -14.14
C ILE A 337 -11.11 13.78 -14.89
N VAL A 338 -12.06 14.61 -14.43
CA VAL A 338 -13.42 14.64 -15.01
C VAL A 338 -13.47 15.37 -16.35
N ALA A 339 -12.59 16.35 -16.57
CA ALA A 339 -12.46 17.04 -17.85
C ALA A 339 -12.11 16.06 -18.99
N ARG A 340 -11.33 15.02 -18.71
CA ARG A 340 -10.94 14.00 -19.71
C ARG A 340 -12.12 13.22 -20.28
N VAL A 341 -13.24 13.15 -19.56
CA VAL A 341 -14.47 12.48 -20.01
C VAL A 341 -15.56 13.47 -20.46
N GLY A 342 -15.18 14.73 -20.69
CA GLY A 342 -16.12 15.77 -21.11
C GLY A 342 -17.15 16.14 -20.04
N ARG A 343 -16.85 15.86 -18.76
CA ARG A 343 -17.65 16.27 -17.62
C ARG A 343 -17.01 17.50 -16.97
N ARG A 344 -17.83 18.23 -16.21
CA ARG A 344 -17.41 19.43 -15.48
C ARG A 344 -17.89 19.31 -14.04
N ILE A 345 -17.04 19.72 -13.12
CA ILE A 345 -17.33 19.86 -11.70
C ILE A 345 -16.87 21.26 -11.29
N ASP A 346 -17.73 22.00 -10.59
CA ASP A 346 -17.45 23.33 -10.06
C ASP A 346 -18.46 23.67 -8.96
N LYS A 347 -18.36 24.86 -8.35
CA LYS A 347 -19.27 25.27 -7.27
C LYS A 347 -20.76 25.30 -7.67
N SER A 348 -21.08 25.38 -8.96
CA SER A 348 -22.47 25.30 -9.47
C SER A 348 -22.94 23.86 -9.67
N LYS A 349 -22.02 22.94 -9.98
CA LYS A 349 -22.24 21.49 -10.09
C LYS A 349 -21.21 20.74 -9.24
N PRO A 350 -21.39 20.73 -7.90
CA PRO A 350 -20.39 20.23 -6.95
C PRO A 350 -20.35 18.70 -6.83
N LEU A 351 -21.04 17.96 -7.69
CA LEU A 351 -21.13 16.51 -7.71
C LEU A 351 -20.97 16.01 -9.14
N VAL A 352 -20.19 14.95 -9.33
CA VAL A 352 -20.06 14.27 -10.63
C VAL A 352 -19.96 12.76 -10.44
N ASP A 353 -20.65 12.03 -11.32
CA ASP A 353 -20.48 10.61 -11.54
C ASP A 353 -20.09 10.41 -13.02
N ALA A 354 -18.98 9.72 -13.23
CA ALA A 354 -18.33 9.59 -14.51
C ALA A 354 -17.80 8.17 -14.73
N ARG A 355 -17.86 7.73 -15.99
CA ARG A 355 -17.19 6.52 -16.44
C ARG A 355 -16.04 6.92 -17.35
N LEU A 356 -14.84 6.47 -16.99
CA LEU A 356 -13.61 6.69 -17.73
C LEU A 356 -13.52 5.75 -18.92
N VAL A 357 -12.63 6.07 -19.86
CA VAL A 357 -12.45 5.34 -21.12
C VAL A 357 -11.96 3.90 -20.91
N ASP A 358 -11.23 3.64 -19.83
CA ASP A 358 -10.79 2.30 -19.39
C ASP A 358 -11.93 1.50 -18.72
N GLY A 359 -13.11 2.11 -18.55
CA GLY A 359 -14.27 1.50 -17.89
C GLY A 359 -14.34 1.78 -16.39
N SER A 360 -13.30 2.40 -15.80
CA SER A 360 -13.27 2.79 -14.39
C SER A 360 -14.37 3.79 -14.07
N ARG A 361 -14.82 3.81 -12.81
CA ARG A 361 -15.86 4.73 -12.34
C ARG A 361 -15.27 5.76 -11.40
N VAL A 362 -15.69 7.00 -11.55
CA VAL A 362 -15.23 8.14 -10.77
C VAL A 362 -16.45 8.84 -10.20
N ASN A 363 -16.50 8.93 -8.88
CA ASN A 363 -17.43 9.79 -8.17
C ASN A 363 -16.63 10.87 -7.45
N ALA A 364 -17.03 12.14 -7.59
CA ALA A 364 -16.38 13.22 -6.88
C ALA A 364 -17.39 14.22 -6.34
N VAL A 365 -17.10 14.77 -5.16
CA VAL A 365 -17.88 15.80 -4.50
C VAL A 365 -16.96 16.91 -4.03
N ILE A 366 -17.35 18.16 -4.27
CA ILE A 366 -16.60 19.34 -3.83
C ILE A 366 -17.50 20.29 -3.03
N ALA A 367 -16.90 21.33 -2.45
CA ALA A 367 -17.65 22.39 -1.78
C ALA A 367 -18.67 23.03 -2.73
N PRO A 368 -19.89 23.35 -2.27
CA PRO A 368 -20.33 23.35 -0.87
C PRO A 368 -20.91 22.03 -0.34
N LEU A 369 -20.98 20.96 -1.15
CA LEU A 369 -21.59 19.69 -0.70
C LEU A 369 -20.67 18.89 0.22
N SER A 370 -19.36 19.02 0.04
CA SER A 370 -18.37 18.38 0.91
C SER A 370 -17.92 19.35 2.02
N VAL A 371 -18.16 18.96 3.27
CA VAL A 371 -17.87 19.80 4.45
C VAL A 371 -16.38 19.80 4.79
N SER A 372 -15.71 18.66 4.61
CA SER A 372 -14.31 18.44 5.01
C SER A 372 -13.29 18.65 3.87
N GLY A 373 -13.71 19.28 2.77
CA GLY A 373 -12.88 19.44 1.57
C GLY A 373 -13.29 18.50 0.43
N PRO A 374 -12.63 18.57 -0.74
CA PRO A 374 -12.94 17.73 -1.91
C PRO A 374 -12.76 16.24 -1.63
N CYS A 375 -13.73 15.40 -2.01
CA CYS A 375 -13.65 13.96 -1.91
C CYS A 375 -13.86 13.27 -3.26
N LEU A 376 -13.26 12.09 -3.42
CA LEU A 376 -13.16 11.39 -4.68
C LEU A 376 -13.09 9.88 -4.45
N THR A 377 -13.93 9.11 -5.13
CA THR A 377 -13.83 7.65 -5.20
C THR A 377 -13.58 7.22 -6.64
N ILE A 378 -12.49 6.50 -6.87
CA ILE A 378 -12.17 5.86 -8.14
C ILE A 378 -12.22 4.36 -7.96
N ARG A 379 -13.20 3.72 -8.59
CA ARG A 379 -13.27 2.28 -8.69
C ARG A 379 -12.69 1.83 -10.03
N LYS A 380 -11.53 1.18 -9.97
CA LYS A 380 -10.76 0.81 -11.16
C LYS A 380 -11.39 -0.36 -11.88
N PHE A 381 -11.35 -0.32 -13.20
CA PHE A 381 -11.64 -1.49 -14.01
C PHE A 381 -10.37 -2.35 -14.07
N PRO A 382 -10.42 -3.64 -13.71
CA PRO A 382 -9.23 -4.47 -13.65
C PRO A 382 -8.59 -4.63 -15.03
N PRO A 383 -7.26 -4.46 -15.15
CA PRO A 383 -6.56 -4.43 -16.44
C PRO A 383 -6.50 -5.81 -17.11
N ARG A 384 -6.50 -6.88 -16.31
CA ARG A 384 -6.51 -8.27 -16.76
C ARG A 384 -7.83 -8.91 -16.38
N LYS A 385 -8.59 -9.38 -17.38
CA LYS A 385 -9.71 -10.29 -17.14
C LYS A 385 -9.15 -11.59 -16.59
N MET A 386 -9.60 -12.00 -15.40
CA MET A 386 -9.30 -13.34 -14.91
C MET A 386 -9.95 -14.36 -15.85
N GLY A 387 -9.19 -15.38 -16.24
CA GLY A 387 -9.70 -16.53 -16.98
C GLY A 387 -10.12 -17.66 -16.04
N VAL A 388 -10.80 -18.65 -16.59
CA VAL A 388 -11.14 -19.87 -15.85
C VAL A 388 -9.91 -20.60 -15.27
N PRO A 389 -8.76 -20.70 -15.97
CA PRO A 389 -7.54 -21.29 -15.38
C PRO A 389 -7.05 -20.53 -14.14
N ASP A 390 -7.20 -19.20 -14.12
CA ASP A 390 -6.79 -18.37 -12.97
C ASP A 390 -7.68 -18.67 -11.75
N LEU A 391 -9.00 -18.87 -11.96
CA LEU A 391 -9.93 -19.24 -10.88
C LEU A 391 -9.65 -20.63 -10.30
N VAL A 392 -9.22 -21.58 -11.15
CA VAL A 392 -8.80 -22.92 -10.70
C VAL A 392 -7.50 -22.84 -9.92
N LYS A 393 -6.51 -22.09 -10.40
CA LYS A 393 -5.23 -21.87 -9.70
C LYS A 393 -5.44 -21.23 -8.33
N LYS A 394 -6.38 -20.29 -8.20
CA LYS A 394 -6.75 -19.63 -6.93
C LYS A 394 -7.66 -20.48 -6.03
N GLY A 395 -8.04 -21.69 -6.43
CA GLY A 395 -8.94 -22.55 -5.67
C GLY A 395 -10.38 -22.02 -5.55
N SER A 396 -10.76 -21.00 -6.35
CA SER A 396 -12.12 -20.46 -6.37
C SER A 396 -13.10 -21.38 -7.10
N LEU A 397 -12.60 -22.21 -8.02
CA LEU A 397 -13.32 -23.26 -8.73
C LEU A 397 -12.45 -24.52 -8.78
N THR A 398 -13.05 -25.69 -8.75
CA THR A 398 -12.33 -26.92 -9.11
C THR A 398 -12.33 -27.09 -10.63
N GLN A 399 -11.35 -27.84 -11.15
CA GLN A 399 -11.28 -28.18 -12.57
C GLN A 399 -12.59 -28.81 -13.06
N MET A 400 -13.16 -29.72 -12.26
CA MET A 400 -14.42 -30.41 -12.57
C MET A 400 -15.61 -29.44 -12.66
N VAL A 401 -15.71 -28.46 -11.76
CA VAL A 401 -16.79 -27.45 -11.81
C VAL A 401 -16.62 -26.54 -13.02
N SER A 402 -15.38 -26.17 -13.35
CA SER A 402 -15.06 -25.42 -14.56
C SER A 402 -15.55 -26.14 -15.83
N GLU A 403 -15.28 -27.44 -15.95
CA GLU A 403 -15.72 -28.26 -17.10
C GLU A 403 -17.24 -28.40 -17.17
N PHE A 404 -17.91 -28.57 -16.02
CA PHE A 404 -19.37 -28.59 -15.94
C PHE A 404 -19.98 -27.27 -16.43
N LEU A 405 -19.48 -26.13 -15.92
CA LEU A 405 -19.95 -24.81 -16.34
C LEU A 405 -19.68 -24.56 -17.83
N ARG A 406 -18.54 -25.02 -18.35
CA ARG A 406 -18.25 -24.98 -19.79
C ARG A 406 -19.29 -25.74 -20.61
N ALA A 407 -19.65 -26.95 -20.19
CA ALA A 407 -20.69 -27.73 -20.86
C ALA A 407 -22.04 -27.01 -20.83
N CYS A 408 -22.43 -26.41 -19.69
CA CYS A 408 -23.65 -25.60 -19.59
C CYS A 408 -23.67 -24.43 -20.58
N VAL A 409 -22.56 -23.69 -20.72
CA VAL A 409 -22.46 -22.57 -21.67
C VAL A 409 -22.55 -23.07 -23.12
N LEU A 410 -21.79 -24.11 -23.48
CA LEU A 410 -21.80 -24.69 -24.83
C LEU A 410 -23.17 -25.27 -25.21
N CYS A 411 -23.90 -25.82 -24.25
CA CYS A 411 -25.28 -26.31 -24.41
C CYS A 411 -26.33 -25.18 -24.36
N ARG A 412 -25.91 -23.91 -24.23
CA ARG A 412 -26.79 -22.73 -24.15
C ARG A 412 -27.80 -22.80 -23.00
N CYS A 413 -27.40 -23.39 -21.87
CA CYS A 413 -28.20 -23.35 -20.66
C CYS A 413 -28.29 -21.90 -20.14
N ASN A 414 -29.45 -21.51 -19.61
CA ASN A 414 -29.59 -20.24 -18.91
C ASN A 414 -28.90 -20.35 -17.53
N VAL A 415 -27.88 -19.52 -17.29
CA VAL A 415 -27.09 -19.53 -16.04
C VAL A 415 -27.26 -18.18 -15.33
N VAL A 416 -27.66 -18.21 -14.06
CA VAL A 416 -27.75 -17.01 -13.20
C VAL A 416 -26.70 -17.10 -12.11
N ILE A 417 -25.84 -16.10 -12.03
CA ILE A 417 -24.79 -16.01 -11.00
C ILE A 417 -25.29 -15.10 -9.87
N SER A 418 -25.34 -15.63 -8.65
CA SER A 418 -25.81 -14.94 -7.45
C SER A 418 -24.74 -14.89 -6.35
N GLY A 419 -24.90 -14.00 -5.37
CA GLY A 419 -23.92 -13.77 -4.29
C GLY A 419 -23.91 -12.32 -3.76
N GLY A 420 -23.25 -12.10 -2.63
CA GLY A 420 -23.12 -10.79 -1.98
C GLY A 420 -22.32 -9.76 -2.79
N THR A 421 -22.38 -8.48 -2.41
CA THR A 421 -21.57 -7.43 -3.05
C THR A 421 -20.07 -7.75 -2.93
N GLY A 422 -19.30 -7.59 -4.01
CA GLY A 422 -17.86 -7.84 -4.01
C GLY A 422 -17.42 -9.31 -4.16
N THR A 423 -18.34 -10.30 -4.15
CA THR A 423 -17.98 -11.74 -4.18
C THR A 423 -17.55 -12.29 -5.56
N GLY A 424 -17.12 -11.44 -6.49
CA GLY A 424 -16.61 -11.89 -7.79
C GLY A 424 -17.66 -12.35 -8.83
N LYS A 425 -18.95 -12.04 -8.64
CA LYS A 425 -20.02 -12.43 -9.59
C LYS A 425 -19.74 -12.02 -11.03
N THR A 426 -19.38 -10.74 -11.23
CA THR A 426 -19.06 -10.20 -12.55
C THR A 426 -17.79 -10.81 -13.14
N THR A 427 -16.84 -11.20 -12.29
CA THR A 427 -15.66 -11.94 -12.70
C THR A 427 -16.05 -13.30 -13.26
N LEU A 428 -16.82 -14.10 -12.50
CA LEU A 428 -17.28 -15.42 -12.95
C LEU A 428 -18.10 -15.31 -14.24
N LEU A 429 -18.99 -14.31 -14.33
CA LEU A 429 -19.78 -14.05 -15.53
C LEU A 429 -18.89 -13.82 -16.76
N ASN A 430 -17.87 -12.97 -16.62
CA ASN A 430 -16.94 -12.70 -17.71
C ASN A 430 -16.12 -13.94 -18.09
N CYS A 431 -15.69 -14.75 -17.10
CA CYS A 431 -14.98 -16.00 -17.39
C CYS A 431 -15.85 -16.99 -18.16
N LEU A 432 -17.13 -17.12 -17.80
CA LEU A 432 -18.06 -18.02 -18.47
C LEU A 432 -18.46 -17.52 -19.85
N SER A 433 -18.48 -16.21 -20.09
CA SER A 433 -18.76 -15.65 -21.42
C SER A 433 -17.65 -15.86 -22.44
N ASP A 434 -16.45 -16.26 -21.99
CA ASP A 434 -15.30 -16.55 -22.85
C ASP A 434 -15.28 -18.02 -23.36
N PHE A 435 -16.18 -18.88 -22.86
CA PHE A 435 -16.39 -20.24 -23.38
C PHE A 435 -17.22 -20.24 -24.66
#